data_AF-A0A1F5UCH4-F1
#
_entry.id   AF-A0A1F5UCH4-F1
#
_cell.length_a   1.000
_cell.length_b   1.000
_cell.length_c   1.000
_cell.angle_alpha   90.00
_cell.angle_beta   90.00
_cell.angle_gamma   90.00
#
_symmetry.space_group_name_H-M   'P 1'
#
loop_
_entity.id
_entity.type
_entity.pdbx_description
1 polymer ?
#
loop_
_entity_poly.entity_id
_entity_poly.type
_entity_poly.pdbx_seq_one_letter_code
_entity_poly.pdbx_strand_id
1 'polypeptide(L)'
;MKKALISLLTLPVFLYSAIGTGASAGSFLKINVGARSSAMGGAFVGLADDNEALLLNPAGIALVGVPELSGGHIIWFSDMALEHVQFTLPLSKTFTAGFSGIYMSNGVFDAYTAAGVAAGTFTSYDIAAGLSLGVRLTDSIFCGVTVKYITDNIDTSNSTSYAADGGVIFQELIPGVSFGVSALNFGTAVNMGTVVERLPRCVRAGFALSPSQEAVITVDGSSYPWEGNFDLSVGMELYIDARNICLRAGYVYPLNTTVSDYISGLSAGIGINIAPMTFNYSIIPNSELGYLHRVSVAYAFGPKKNMKAPEEVIKPKFFAPAPAPIAAEPAAPVKPVEPPAPIVLPSKTEKSGRKVAVLKPFTSKTIKESQRYAMFDIIKTGLINSKVIKTLFVDTTELLPEELNSIAIITGSIERKDDFISVTSVLYEPATNKELTTFTSQAKSLIDIHIKANELAKKIEQYLVMRIKELDAGRLRIAVMELKEKNISKEKADTVADFIRTQLSNNSNLIIVERNNMDSILKEQMFQKSGCTEADCAVELGKVLNVEKIIVGSVSMLDKKIYINIRLVDIETAQAIFGETKEIASESELFSSCKDLVKAINEKLNHAK
;
A
#
# COMPACT_ATOMS: atom_id res chain seq x y z
N MET A 1 -7.12 21.59 35.54
CA MET A 1 -6.28 21.45 34.33
C MET A 1 -5.10 20.50 34.56
N LYS A 2 -3.92 20.88 35.07
CA LYS A 2 -2.73 19.99 35.15
C LYS A 2 -3.02 18.55 35.67
N LYS A 3 -3.74 18.38 36.78
CA LYS A 3 -4.11 17.04 37.31
C LYS A 3 -4.99 16.21 36.37
N ALA A 4 -5.86 16.85 35.58
CA ALA A 4 -6.69 16.16 34.57
C ALA A 4 -5.86 15.75 33.34
N LEU A 5 -4.90 16.60 32.91
CA LEU A 5 -3.99 16.25 31.83
C LEU A 5 -3.09 15.05 32.20
N ILE A 6 -2.62 14.99 33.44
CA ILE A 6 -1.88 13.84 33.98
C ILE A 6 -2.78 12.58 34.01
N SER A 7 -4.03 12.72 34.48
CA SER A 7 -5.01 11.62 34.49
C SER A 7 -5.37 11.11 33.08
N LEU A 8 -5.29 11.96 32.06
CA LEU A 8 -5.49 11.60 30.66
C LEU A 8 -4.25 10.91 30.06
N LEU A 9 -3.04 11.38 30.42
CA LEU A 9 -1.77 10.73 30.05
C LEU A 9 -1.62 9.32 30.66
N THR A 10 -2.24 9.05 31.82
CA THR A 10 -2.25 7.70 32.43
C THR A 10 -3.33 6.77 31.86
N LEU A 11 -4.27 7.29 31.05
CA LEU A 11 -5.40 6.49 30.54
C LEU A 11 -5.02 5.34 29.57
N PRO A 12 -3.94 5.42 28.75
CA PRO A 12 -3.51 4.29 27.91
C PRO A 12 -3.17 3.01 28.68
N VAL A 13 -2.82 3.13 29.97
CA VAL A 13 -2.40 2.00 30.82
C VAL A 13 -3.58 1.11 31.25
N PHE A 14 -4.82 1.60 31.15
CA PHE A 14 -6.02 0.89 31.63
C PHE A 14 -6.75 0.05 30.56
N LEU A 15 -6.23 -0.06 29.35
CA LEU A 15 -6.75 -0.95 28.29
C LEU A 15 -6.16 -2.38 28.33
N TYR A 16 -5.63 -2.81 29.48
CA TYR A 16 -4.98 -4.12 29.64
C TYR A 16 -5.98 -5.24 29.93
N SER A 17 -6.62 -5.75 28.88
CA SER A 17 -7.45 -6.97 28.92
C SER A 17 -7.28 -7.83 27.66
N ALA A 18 -6.02 -8.06 27.27
CA ALA A 18 -5.61 -8.89 26.15
C ALA A 18 -5.25 -10.32 26.61
N ILE A 19 -6.24 -11.11 27.04
CA ILE A 19 -6.11 -12.57 27.24
C ILE A 19 -7.08 -13.26 26.27
N GLY A 20 -6.63 -13.42 25.03
CA GLY A 20 -7.35 -14.11 23.98
C GLY A 20 -6.35 -14.56 22.92
N THR A 21 -6.34 -15.86 22.62
CA THR A 21 -5.53 -16.47 21.55
C THR A 21 -6.44 -16.90 20.39
N GLY A 22 -7.44 -16.07 20.07
CA GLY A 22 -8.50 -16.38 19.12
C GLY A 22 -8.22 -15.85 17.71
N ALA A 23 -8.61 -16.62 16.70
CA ALA A 23 -8.65 -16.16 15.31
C ALA A 23 -9.82 -15.19 15.04
N SER A 24 -9.75 -14.49 13.90
CA SER A 24 -10.77 -13.54 13.45
C SER A 24 -11.02 -13.63 11.93
N ALA A 25 -12.26 -13.90 11.53
CA ALA A 25 -12.71 -13.81 10.15
C ALA A 25 -12.78 -12.35 9.66
N GLY A 26 -12.64 -12.13 8.35
CA GLY A 26 -12.56 -10.79 7.76
C GLY A 26 -11.24 -10.09 8.05
N SER A 27 -10.10 -10.81 8.05
CA SER A 27 -8.78 -10.24 8.38
C SER A 27 -8.31 -9.11 7.45
N PHE A 28 -8.90 -8.96 6.26
CA PHE A 28 -8.70 -7.81 5.38
C PHE A 28 -9.05 -6.47 6.05
N LEU A 29 -9.97 -6.47 7.02
CA LEU A 29 -10.33 -5.29 7.83
C LEU A 29 -9.19 -4.79 8.74
N LYS A 30 -8.09 -5.56 8.86
CA LYS A 30 -6.85 -5.15 9.55
C LYS A 30 -5.83 -4.51 8.59
N ILE A 31 -5.98 -4.69 7.27
CA ILE A 31 -5.09 -4.11 6.28
C ILE A 31 -5.39 -2.61 6.18
N ASN A 32 -4.47 -1.77 6.63
CA ASN A 32 -4.56 -0.35 6.30
C ASN A 32 -4.36 -0.18 4.79
N VAL A 33 -5.39 0.34 4.12
CA VAL A 33 -5.40 0.56 2.67
C VAL A 33 -4.91 1.94 2.27
N GLY A 34 -5.03 2.94 3.15
CA GLY A 34 -4.67 4.31 2.86
C GLY A 34 -3.16 4.51 2.74
N ALA A 35 -2.67 5.03 1.62
CA ALA A 35 -1.24 5.21 1.39
C ALA A 35 -0.61 6.33 2.25
N ARG A 36 -1.38 7.36 2.64
CA ARG A 36 -0.84 8.41 3.55
C ARG A 36 -0.59 7.83 4.95
N SER A 37 -1.59 7.22 5.53
CA SER A 37 -1.54 6.63 6.88
C SER A 37 -0.64 5.38 6.93
N SER A 38 -0.60 4.56 5.88
CA SER A 38 0.31 3.40 5.79
C SER A 38 1.79 3.81 5.77
N ALA A 39 2.14 4.94 5.15
CA ALA A 39 3.49 5.51 5.19
C ALA A 39 3.92 6.05 6.57
N MET A 40 3.00 6.08 7.53
CA MET A 40 3.20 6.51 8.92
C MET A 40 3.00 5.35 9.92
N GLY A 41 3.18 4.09 9.48
CA GLY A 41 2.93 2.91 10.32
C GLY A 41 1.47 2.77 10.79
N GLY A 42 0.53 3.42 10.10
CA GLY A 42 -0.87 3.52 10.55
C GLY A 42 -1.09 4.43 11.76
N ALA A 43 -0.06 5.15 12.25
CA ALA A 43 -0.18 6.13 13.32
C ALA A 43 -0.89 7.40 12.80
N PHE A 44 -2.20 7.44 12.98
CA PHE A 44 -3.09 8.40 12.32
C PHE A 44 -4.33 8.75 13.14
N VAL A 45 -4.66 8.03 14.22
CA VAL A 45 -5.92 8.15 14.98
C VAL A 45 -6.07 9.52 15.63
N GLY A 46 -4.97 10.13 16.08
CA GLY A 46 -4.94 11.51 16.58
C GLY A 46 -4.77 12.59 15.52
N LEU A 47 -4.50 12.22 14.26
CA LEU A 47 -4.27 13.14 13.12
C LEU A 47 -5.51 13.25 12.24
N ALA A 48 -5.87 12.15 11.57
CA ALA A 48 -7.14 11.89 10.87
C ALA A 48 -7.86 13.13 10.29
N ASP A 49 -7.20 13.89 9.43
CA ASP A 49 -7.66 15.18 8.89
C ASP A 49 -8.07 15.12 7.40
N ASP A 50 -8.17 13.92 6.82
CA ASP A 50 -8.63 13.66 5.44
C ASP A 50 -9.56 12.44 5.34
N ASN A 51 -9.85 12.00 4.11
CA ASN A 51 -10.69 10.85 3.81
C ASN A 51 -10.22 9.51 4.42
N GLU A 52 -8.92 9.30 4.66
CA GLU A 52 -8.43 8.03 5.24
C GLU A 52 -8.92 7.87 6.70
N ALA A 53 -9.40 8.94 7.34
CA ALA A 53 -10.10 8.91 8.62
C ALA A 53 -11.32 7.95 8.63
N LEU A 54 -12.02 7.77 7.50
CA LEU A 54 -13.17 6.87 7.37
C LEU A 54 -12.90 5.42 7.77
N LEU A 55 -11.64 5.00 7.77
CA LEU A 55 -11.22 3.63 8.08
C LEU A 55 -10.45 3.52 9.41
N LEU A 56 -10.00 4.64 9.99
CA LEU A 56 -9.04 4.66 11.10
C LEU A 56 -9.54 5.43 12.33
N ASN A 57 -10.26 6.54 12.14
CA ASN A 57 -10.99 7.25 13.19
C ASN A 57 -12.13 8.08 12.57
N PRO A 58 -13.40 7.63 12.61
CA PRO A 58 -14.49 8.28 11.87
C PRO A 58 -14.83 9.70 12.37
N ALA A 59 -14.31 10.15 13.52
CA ALA A 59 -14.41 11.56 13.92
C ALA A 59 -13.68 12.51 12.97
N GLY A 60 -12.64 12.02 12.29
CA GLY A 60 -11.79 12.83 11.41
C GLY A 60 -12.53 13.45 10.22
N ILE A 61 -13.62 12.84 9.74
CA ILE A 61 -14.38 13.42 8.63
C ILE A 61 -15.08 14.74 9.01
N ALA A 62 -15.25 15.03 10.31
CA ALA A 62 -15.73 16.33 10.78
C ALA A 62 -14.66 17.45 10.75
N LEU A 63 -13.39 17.12 10.45
CA LEU A 63 -12.31 18.07 10.15
C LEU A 63 -12.24 18.42 8.65
N VAL A 64 -12.74 17.53 7.78
CA VAL A 64 -12.67 17.69 6.32
C VAL A 64 -13.57 18.85 5.86
N GLY A 65 -12.95 19.92 5.35
CA GLY A 65 -13.61 21.21 5.13
C GLY A 65 -14.24 21.44 3.73
N VAL A 66 -14.05 20.51 2.79
CA VAL A 66 -14.62 20.53 1.43
C VAL A 66 -15.01 19.09 1.04
N PRO A 67 -15.95 18.86 0.10
CA PRO A 67 -16.21 17.50 -0.36
C PRO A 67 -14.96 16.91 -1.01
N GLU A 68 -14.65 15.65 -0.74
CA GLU A 68 -13.41 15.02 -1.20
C GLU A 68 -13.66 13.56 -1.57
N LEU A 69 -13.20 13.16 -2.76
CA LEU A 69 -13.20 11.77 -3.21
C LEU A 69 -11.75 11.27 -3.22
N SER A 70 -11.50 10.13 -2.63
CA SER A 70 -10.23 9.43 -2.74
C SER A 70 -10.44 7.95 -3.06
N GLY A 71 -9.44 7.34 -3.64
CA GLY A 71 -9.37 5.91 -3.86
C GLY A 71 -7.95 5.46 -4.08
N GLY A 72 -7.71 4.15 -4.06
CA GLY A 72 -6.37 3.62 -4.16
C GLY A 72 -6.35 2.13 -4.39
N HIS A 73 -5.22 1.69 -4.95
CA HIS A 73 -4.93 0.32 -5.32
C HIS A 73 -3.72 -0.17 -4.53
N ILE A 74 -3.77 -1.44 -4.14
CA ILE A 74 -2.69 -2.14 -3.46
C ILE A 74 -2.42 -3.43 -4.20
N ILE A 75 -1.19 -3.59 -4.67
CA ILE A 75 -0.66 -4.90 -5.03
C ILE A 75 -0.30 -5.59 -3.72
N TRP A 76 -1.03 -6.65 -3.40
CA TRP A 76 -0.77 -7.51 -2.26
C TRP A 76 -0.04 -8.78 -2.75
N PHE A 77 0.23 -9.71 -1.84
CA PHE A 77 1.00 -10.92 -2.16
C PHE A 77 0.14 -11.96 -2.91
N SER A 78 0.77 -12.88 -3.65
CA SER A 78 0.08 -14.02 -4.31
C SER A 78 -1.10 -13.62 -5.21
N ASP A 79 -0.89 -12.64 -6.08
CA ASP A 79 -1.90 -12.04 -7.00
C ASP A 79 -3.16 -11.47 -6.33
N MET A 80 -3.15 -11.32 -5.00
CA MET A 80 -4.21 -10.60 -4.28
C MET A 80 -4.10 -9.10 -4.52
N ALA A 81 -5.23 -8.41 -4.58
CA ALA A 81 -5.29 -6.97 -4.76
C ALA A 81 -6.39 -6.35 -3.90
N LEU A 82 -6.13 -5.17 -3.34
CA LEU A 82 -7.14 -4.37 -2.64
C LEU A 82 -7.40 -3.06 -3.37
N GLU A 83 -8.67 -2.83 -3.69
CA GLU A 83 -9.20 -1.55 -4.13
C GLU A 83 -9.89 -0.86 -2.95
N HIS A 84 -9.69 0.44 -2.79
CA HIS A 84 -10.47 1.24 -1.86
C HIS A 84 -11.04 2.50 -2.51
N VAL A 85 -12.21 2.93 -2.02
CA VAL A 85 -12.86 4.19 -2.38
C VAL A 85 -13.42 4.84 -1.11
N GLN A 86 -13.31 6.16 -1.01
CA GLN A 86 -13.65 6.95 0.16
C GLN A 86 -14.21 8.28 -0.33
N PHE A 87 -15.38 8.68 0.15
CA PHE A 87 -15.99 9.97 -0.17
C PHE A 87 -16.46 10.65 1.09
N THR A 88 -16.17 11.95 1.23
CA THR A 88 -16.68 12.79 2.31
C THR A 88 -17.45 13.98 1.73
N LEU A 89 -18.53 14.35 2.42
CA LEU A 89 -19.44 15.42 2.03
C LEU A 89 -19.84 16.25 3.26
N PRO A 90 -19.19 17.41 3.49
CA PRO A 90 -19.59 18.36 4.51
C PRO A 90 -21.00 18.88 4.23
N LEU A 91 -21.97 18.49 5.05
CA LEU A 91 -23.38 18.89 4.93
C LEU A 91 -23.63 20.25 5.59
N SER A 92 -22.85 20.59 6.62
CA SER A 92 -22.88 21.86 7.31
C SER A 92 -21.55 22.13 8.03
N LYS A 93 -21.46 23.20 8.83
CA LYS A 93 -20.32 23.43 9.75
C LYS A 93 -20.24 22.43 10.91
N THR A 94 -21.26 21.60 11.09
CA THR A 94 -21.45 20.69 12.23
C THR A 94 -21.48 19.23 11.80
N PHE A 95 -21.97 18.92 10.60
CA PHE A 95 -22.19 17.55 10.13
C PHE A 95 -21.45 17.29 8.81
N THR A 96 -20.67 16.21 8.78
CA THR A 96 -20.08 15.65 7.55
C THR A 96 -20.57 14.22 7.37
N ALA A 97 -21.17 13.91 6.22
CA ALA A 97 -21.45 12.54 5.83
C ALA A 97 -20.23 11.94 5.12
N GLY A 98 -20.10 10.62 5.15
CA GLY A 98 -19.09 9.92 4.38
C GLY A 98 -19.50 8.50 3.98
N PHE A 99 -18.80 7.99 2.98
CA PHE A 99 -18.93 6.64 2.46
C PHE A 99 -17.53 6.03 2.28
N SER A 100 -17.35 4.78 2.67
CA SER A 100 -16.13 4.01 2.37
C SER A 100 -16.49 2.68 1.72
N GLY A 101 -15.64 2.23 0.81
CA GLY A 101 -15.70 0.92 0.19
C GLY A 101 -14.29 0.33 0.15
N ILE A 102 -14.17 -0.94 0.52
CA ILE A 102 -13.00 -1.78 0.33
C ILE A 102 -13.47 -3.01 -0.43
N TYR A 103 -12.75 -3.39 -1.49
CA TYR A 103 -12.89 -4.66 -2.19
C TYR A 103 -11.51 -5.32 -2.20
N MET A 104 -11.43 -6.57 -1.75
CA MET A 104 -10.24 -7.40 -1.88
C MET A 104 -10.53 -8.56 -2.82
N SER A 105 -9.70 -8.70 -3.85
CA SER A 105 -9.62 -9.92 -4.66
C SER A 105 -8.66 -10.88 -3.98
N ASN A 106 -9.13 -12.06 -3.58
CA ASN A 106 -8.27 -13.14 -3.09
C ASN A 106 -7.61 -13.94 -4.23
N GLY A 107 -7.93 -13.61 -5.48
CA GLY A 107 -7.36 -14.25 -6.68
C GLY A 107 -8.24 -15.35 -7.26
N VAL A 108 -7.63 -16.17 -8.12
CA VAL A 108 -8.26 -17.33 -8.79
C VAL A 108 -7.63 -18.60 -8.24
N PHE A 109 -8.45 -19.55 -7.85
CA PHE A 109 -8.04 -20.81 -7.24
C PHE A 109 -8.46 -21.99 -8.12
N ASP A 110 -7.60 -23.00 -8.25
CA ASP A 110 -7.97 -24.26 -8.88
C ASP A 110 -8.97 -25.03 -8.01
N ALA A 111 -10.07 -25.48 -8.62
CA ALA A 111 -11.03 -26.37 -7.97
C ALA A 111 -10.59 -27.83 -8.17
N TYR A 112 -10.72 -28.66 -7.13
CA TYR A 112 -10.51 -30.10 -7.20
C TYR A 112 -11.68 -30.84 -6.53
N THR A 113 -12.09 -31.95 -7.14
CA THR A 113 -13.03 -32.89 -6.54
C THR A 113 -12.41 -33.60 -5.33
N ALA A 114 -13.22 -34.19 -4.46
CA ALA A 114 -12.75 -35.03 -3.35
C ALA A 114 -11.93 -36.27 -3.79
N ALA A 115 -11.89 -36.60 -5.09
CA ALA A 115 -11.06 -37.64 -5.68
C ALA A 115 -9.73 -37.10 -6.27
N GLY A 116 -9.40 -35.82 -6.08
CA GLY A 116 -8.19 -35.19 -6.61
C GLY A 116 -8.25 -34.82 -8.10
N VAL A 117 -9.37 -35.07 -8.80
CA VAL A 117 -9.56 -34.68 -10.20
C VAL A 117 -9.89 -33.18 -10.25
N ALA A 118 -9.19 -32.42 -11.10
CA ALA A 118 -9.45 -31.01 -11.34
C ALA A 118 -10.89 -30.76 -11.81
N ALA A 119 -11.48 -29.67 -11.32
CA ALA A 119 -12.91 -29.34 -11.43
C ALA A 119 -13.17 -27.94 -12.03
N GLY A 120 -12.14 -27.31 -12.62
CA GLY A 120 -12.19 -25.92 -13.09
C GLY A 120 -11.48 -24.98 -12.13
N THR A 121 -11.90 -23.71 -12.09
CA THR A 121 -11.39 -22.69 -11.16
C THR A 121 -12.54 -21.97 -10.46
N PHE A 122 -12.28 -21.41 -9.28
CA PHE A 122 -13.19 -20.53 -8.55
C PHE A 122 -12.47 -19.24 -8.12
N THR A 123 -13.24 -18.24 -7.71
CA THR A 123 -12.74 -16.98 -7.16
C THR A 123 -13.18 -16.81 -5.71
N SER A 124 -12.44 -16.00 -4.96
CA SER A 124 -12.88 -15.46 -3.68
C SER A 124 -12.65 -13.94 -3.67
N TYR A 125 -13.55 -13.22 -3.01
CA TYR A 125 -13.42 -11.80 -2.78
C TYR A 125 -14.08 -11.41 -1.46
N ASP A 126 -13.60 -10.34 -0.84
CA ASP A 126 -14.17 -9.79 0.38
C ASP A 126 -14.52 -8.30 0.20
N ILE A 127 -15.65 -7.87 0.73
CA ILE A 127 -16.16 -6.49 0.60
C ILE A 127 -16.49 -5.92 1.98
N ALA A 128 -16.08 -4.67 2.22
CA ALA A 128 -16.60 -3.85 3.30
C ALA A 128 -17.09 -2.50 2.76
N ALA A 129 -18.37 -2.19 2.99
CA ALA A 129 -19.00 -0.92 2.64
C ALA A 129 -19.47 -0.20 3.91
N GLY A 130 -18.96 1.01 4.15
CA GLY A 130 -19.24 1.83 5.31
C GLY A 130 -20.02 3.11 4.98
N LEU A 131 -20.96 3.48 5.84
CA LEU A 131 -21.60 4.80 5.87
C LEU A 131 -21.29 5.49 7.20
N SER A 132 -20.78 6.71 7.13
CA SER A 132 -20.24 7.45 8.28
C SER A 132 -20.92 8.79 8.48
N LEU A 133 -21.03 9.21 9.75
CA LEU A 133 -21.45 10.54 10.16
C LEU A 133 -20.43 11.11 11.15
N GLY A 134 -19.76 12.18 10.74
CA GLY A 134 -18.91 13.01 11.60
C GLY A 134 -19.71 14.19 12.15
N VAL A 135 -19.49 14.52 13.43
CA VAL A 135 -20.14 15.61 14.15
C VAL A 135 -19.09 16.47 14.86
N ARG A 136 -19.04 17.76 14.51
CA ARG A 136 -18.24 18.76 15.23
C ARG A 136 -19.05 19.28 16.43
N LEU A 137 -18.73 18.81 17.63
CA LEU A 137 -19.44 19.20 18.86
C LEU A 137 -19.00 20.57 19.37
N THR A 138 -17.70 20.89 19.26
CA THR A 138 -17.14 22.21 19.59
C THR A 138 -16.04 22.54 18.58
N ASP A 139 -15.39 23.70 18.70
CA ASP A 139 -14.25 24.00 17.83
C ASP A 139 -13.05 23.03 18.00
N SER A 140 -12.97 22.33 19.15
CA SER A 140 -11.88 21.42 19.54
C SER A 140 -12.31 19.96 19.77
N ILE A 141 -13.61 19.63 19.66
CA ILE A 141 -14.11 18.27 19.92
C ILE A 141 -14.95 17.80 18.73
N PHE A 142 -14.51 16.67 18.16
CA PHE A 142 -15.07 16.05 16.99
C PHE A 142 -15.41 14.59 17.34
N CYS A 143 -16.59 14.13 16.96
CA CYS A 143 -17.04 12.75 17.13
C CYS A 143 -17.39 12.17 15.78
N GLY A 144 -17.40 10.85 15.65
CA GLY A 144 -17.90 10.19 14.46
C GLY A 144 -18.32 8.76 14.71
N VAL A 145 -19.21 8.27 13.84
CA VAL A 145 -19.68 6.88 13.82
C VAL A 145 -19.70 6.37 12.39
N THR A 146 -19.47 5.07 12.22
CA THR A 146 -19.65 4.35 10.95
C THR A 146 -20.55 3.14 11.18
N VAL A 147 -21.41 2.83 10.23
CA VAL A 147 -22.04 1.49 10.11
C VAL A 147 -21.50 0.81 8.86
N LYS A 148 -21.11 -0.46 8.98
CA LYS A 148 -20.49 -1.27 7.93
C LYS A 148 -21.36 -2.47 7.58
N TYR A 149 -21.53 -2.70 6.29
CA TYR A 149 -21.87 -4.00 5.71
C TYR A 149 -20.58 -4.69 5.28
N ILE A 150 -20.41 -5.94 5.69
CA ILE A 150 -19.25 -6.79 5.40
C ILE A 150 -19.76 -8.08 4.76
N THR A 151 -19.15 -8.53 3.67
CA THR A 151 -19.50 -9.80 3.04
C THR A 151 -18.23 -10.48 2.50
N ASP A 152 -18.13 -11.78 2.78
CA ASP A 152 -16.99 -12.62 2.43
C ASP A 152 -17.50 -13.69 1.44
N ASN A 153 -16.90 -13.79 0.24
CA ASN A 153 -17.29 -14.73 -0.81
C ASN A 153 -16.20 -15.78 -1.06
N ILE A 154 -16.62 -17.04 -1.17
CA ILE A 154 -15.77 -18.14 -1.65
C ILE A 154 -16.63 -18.99 -2.60
N ASP A 155 -16.36 -18.91 -3.91
CA ASP A 155 -17.16 -19.56 -4.95
C ASP A 155 -18.67 -19.22 -4.82
N THR A 156 -19.50 -20.22 -4.60
CA THR A 156 -20.96 -20.14 -4.44
C THR A 156 -21.39 -19.87 -3.00
N SER A 157 -20.45 -19.87 -2.05
CA SER A 157 -20.68 -19.58 -0.64
C SER A 157 -20.51 -18.09 -0.35
N ASN A 158 -21.41 -17.53 0.46
CA ASN A 158 -21.34 -16.15 0.93
C ASN A 158 -21.63 -16.09 2.44
N SER A 159 -20.78 -15.39 3.18
CA SER A 159 -21.05 -14.96 4.55
C SER A 159 -21.31 -13.46 4.58
N THR A 160 -22.11 -12.99 5.53
CA THR A 160 -22.43 -11.57 5.72
C THR A 160 -22.32 -11.20 7.18
N SER A 161 -21.87 -9.98 7.47
CA SER A 161 -21.80 -9.41 8.80
C SER A 161 -22.01 -7.90 8.80
N TYR A 162 -22.37 -7.38 9.96
CA TYR A 162 -22.62 -5.96 10.19
C TYR A 162 -21.76 -5.49 11.35
N ALA A 163 -21.13 -4.32 11.21
CA ALA A 163 -20.32 -3.73 12.26
C ALA A 163 -20.58 -2.23 12.43
N ALA A 164 -20.22 -1.71 13.60
CA ALA A 164 -20.15 -0.28 13.86
C ALA A 164 -18.72 0.13 14.23
N ASP A 165 -18.36 1.35 13.86
CA ASP A 165 -17.20 2.06 14.39
C ASP A 165 -17.66 3.28 15.18
N GLY A 166 -16.88 3.67 16.19
CA GLY A 166 -17.00 4.94 16.91
C GLY A 166 -15.65 5.64 16.99
N GLY A 167 -15.65 6.97 17.01
CA GLY A 167 -14.44 7.78 17.03
C GLY A 167 -14.63 9.11 17.74
N VAL A 168 -13.55 9.60 18.34
CA VAL A 168 -13.42 10.94 18.92
C VAL A 168 -12.05 11.51 18.56
N ILE A 169 -11.99 12.81 18.27
CA ILE A 169 -10.75 13.60 18.21
C ILE A 169 -10.94 14.85 19.07
N PHE A 170 -9.97 15.07 19.95
CA PHE A 170 -9.73 16.31 20.67
C PHE A 170 -8.61 17.05 19.95
N GLN A 171 -8.90 18.21 19.36
CA GLN A 171 -7.95 19.02 18.60
C GLN A 171 -7.44 20.20 19.46
N GLU A 172 -6.13 20.47 19.41
CA GLU A 172 -5.46 21.53 20.19
C GLU A 172 -5.73 21.45 21.73
N LEU A 173 -5.48 20.30 22.37
CA LEU A 173 -5.48 20.18 23.85
C LEU A 173 -4.51 21.19 24.49
N ILE A 174 -3.39 21.37 23.79
CA ILE A 174 -2.46 22.50 23.84
C ILE A 174 -2.11 22.84 22.38
N PRO A 175 -1.58 24.05 22.07
CA PRO A 175 -1.27 24.44 20.71
C PRO A 175 -0.39 23.40 19.99
N GLY A 176 -0.84 22.93 18.83
CA GLY A 176 -0.15 21.91 18.05
C GLY A 176 -0.24 20.48 18.58
N VAL A 177 -1.12 20.15 19.54
CA VAL A 177 -1.30 18.76 20.02
C VAL A 177 -2.76 18.32 19.97
N SER A 178 -3.02 17.25 19.24
CA SER A 178 -4.31 16.55 19.15
C SER A 178 -4.22 15.16 19.79
N PHE A 179 -5.36 14.65 20.26
CA PHE A 179 -5.52 13.30 20.80
C PHE A 179 -6.78 12.66 20.23
N GLY A 180 -6.67 11.45 19.70
CA GLY A 180 -7.78 10.69 19.13
C GLY A 180 -7.97 9.34 19.80
N VAL A 181 -9.20 8.85 19.79
CA VAL A 181 -9.58 7.50 20.20
C VAL A 181 -10.58 6.95 19.17
N SER A 182 -10.40 5.70 18.73
CA SER A 182 -11.36 5.00 17.89
C SER A 182 -11.59 3.55 18.32
N ALA A 183 -12.78 3.05 18.04
CA ALA A 183 -13.18 1.66 18.20
C ALA A 183 -13.77 1.19 16.87
N LEU A 184 -13.17 0.17 16.26
CA LEU A 184 -13.44 -0.26 14.89
C LEU A 184 -13.96 -1.70 14.85
N ASN A 185 -14.81 -1.99 13.87
CA ASN A 185 -15.33 -3.32 13.55
C ASN A 185 -16.16 -3.97 14.69
N PHE A 186 -16.84 -3.19 15.52
CA PHE A 186 -17.70 -3.71 16.59
C PHE A 186 -19.02 -4.25 16.00
N GLY A 187 -19.04 -5.55 15.70
CA GLY A 187 -20.11 -6.16 14.92
C GLY A 187 -20.51 -7.59 15.29
N THR A 188 -21.30 -8.17 14.39
CA THR A 188 -21.75 -9.57 14.43
C THR A 188 -20.58 -10.54 14.27
N ALA A 189 -20.85 -11.83 14.54
CA ALA A 189 -19.97 -12.90 14.10
C ALA A 189 -20.23 -13.22 12.62
N VAL A 190 -19.16 -13.52 11.90
CA VAL A 190 -19.16 -14.10 10.55
C VAL A 190 -19.61 -15.55 10.68
N ASN A 191 -20.55 -16.00 9.84
CA ASN A 191 -21.09 -17.35 9.89
C ASN A 191 -20.84 -18.06 8.55
N MET A 192 -19.89 -19.00 8.57
CA MET A 192 -19.52 -19.86 7.45
C MET A 192 -20.08 -21.27 7.66
N GLY A 193 -21.39 -21.35 7.97
CA GLY A 193 -22.14 -22.60 8.12
C GLY A 193 -21.89 -23.26 9.48
N THR A 194 -20.85 -24.09 9.58
CA THR A 194 -20.46 -24.76 10.82
C THR A 194 -19.44 -23.97 11.64
N VAL A 195 -18.74 -23.01 11.01
CA VAL A 195 -17.75 -22.14 11.64
C VAL A 195 -18.38 -20.76 11.91
N VAL A 196 -18.25 -20.27 13.15
CA VAL A 196 -18.74 -18.96 13.56
C VAL A 196 -17.61 -18.19 14.22
N GLU A 197 -17.07 -17.21 13.51
CA GLU A 197 -15.90 -16.42 13.92
C GLU A 197 -16.23 -14.94 14.14
N ARG A 198 -15.37 -14.23 14.88
CA ARG A 198 -15.60 -12.82 15.23
C ARG A 198 -14.79 -11.90 14.34
N LEU A 199 -15.36 -10.76 13.96
CA LEU A 199 -14.63 -9.70 13.26
C LEU A 199 -13.46 -9.16 14.11
N PRO A 200 -12.35 -8.72 13.48
CA PRO A 200 -11.20 -8.11 14.15
C PRO A 200 -11.56 -6.73 14.69
N ARG A 201 -12.16 -6.70 15.88
CA ARG A 201 -12.39 -5.48 16.64
C ARG A 201 -11.06 -4.86 17.04
N CYS A 202 -10.86 -3.60 16.68
CA CYS A 202 -9.69 -2.82 17.09
C CYS A 202 -10.12 -1.69 18.02
N VAL A 203 -9.36 -1.42 19.08
CA VAL A 203 -9.48 -0.22 19.91
C VAL A 203 -8.16 0.52 19.85
N ARG A 204 -8.20 1.79 19.47
CA ARG A 204 -7.01 2.59 19.16
C ARG A 204 -7.05 3.92 19.90
N ALA A 205 -5.90 4.39 20.36
CA ALA A 205 -5.76 5.72 20.97
C ALA A 205 -4.37 6.29 20.63
N GLY A 206 -4.30 7.58 20.30
CA GLY A 206 -3.06 8.16 19.84
C GLY A 206 -3.01 9.68 19.82
N PHE A 207 -1.78 10.21 19.80
CA PHE A 207 -1.49 11.64 19.78
C PHE A 207 -0.89 12.06 18.44
N ALA A 208 -1.26 13.25 17.98
CA ALA A 208 -0.57 13.95 16.89
C ALA A 208 0.01 15.25 17.41
N LEU A 209 1.30 15.48 17.14
CA LEU A 209 2.06 16.65 17.54
C LEU A 209 2.54 17.36 16.27
N SER A 210 2.09 18.60 16.07
CA SER A 210 2.47 19.46 14.95
C SER A 210 3.36 20.60 15.47
N PRO A 211 4.68 20.39 15.63
CA PRO A 211 5.59 21.40 16.18
C PRO A 211 5.78 22.63 15.25
N SER A 212 5.41 22.53 13.97
CA SER A 212 5.37 23.65 13.03
C SER A 212 4.25 23.45 11.99
N GLN A 213 4.17 24.29 10.96
CA GLN A 213 3.23 24.08 9.84
C GLN A 213 3.76 23.05 8.81
N GLU A 214 5.00 22.63 8.96
CA GLU A 214 5.75 21.79 8.02
C GLU A 214 5.98 20.38 8.56
N ALA A 215 5.84 20.15 9.87
CA ALA A 215 6.13 18.87 10.51
C ALA A 215 4.96 18.38 11.38
N VAL A 216 4.68 17.08 11.30
CA VAL A 216 3.76 16.36 12.19
C VAL A 216 4.43 15.06 12.65
N ILE A 217 4.26 14.71 13.92
CA ILE A 217 4.71 13.44 14.52
C ILE A 217 3.49 12.78 15.18
N THR A 218 3.28 11.49 14.93
CA THR A 218 2.15 10.72 15.47
C THR A 218 2.61 9.53 16.30
N VAL A 219 1.87 9.18 17.34
CA VAL A 219 2.07 7.96 18.15
C VAL A 219 0.71 7.38 18.53
N ASP A 220 0.43 6.17 18.05
CA ASP A 220 -0.83 5.45 18.27
C ASP A 220 -0.56 4.09 18.95
N GLY A 221 -1.35 3.75 19.97
CA GLY A 221 -1.52 2.36 20.42
C GLY A 221 -2.76 1.75 19.78
N SER A 222 -2.67 0.52 19.27
CA SER A 222 -3.76 -0.23 18.65
C SER A 222 -3.88 -1.60 19.32
N SER A 223 -5.08 -2.00 19.76
CA SER A 223 -5.34 -3.24 20.47
C SER A 223 -6.42 -4.07 19.77
N TYR A 224 -6.21 -5.37 19.62
CA TYR A 224 -7.17 -6.33 19.05
C TYR A 224 -7.62 -7.34 20.13
N PRO A 225 -8.67 -7.05 20.92
CA PRO A 225 -8.90 -7.74 22.21
C PRO A 225 -9.21 -9.24 22.14
N TRP A 226 -9.55 -9.79 20.97
CA TRP A 226 -9.83 -11.23 20.78
C TRP A 226 -8.59 -12.03 20.34
N GLU A 227 -7.66 -11.34 19.67
CA GLU A 227 -6.41 -11.90 19.15
C GLU A 227 -5.24 -11.74 20.12
N GLY A 228 -5.39 -10.87 21.15
CA GLY A 228 -4.36 -10.57 22.14
C GLY A 228 -3.29 -9.56 21.66
N ASN A 229 -3.28 -9.28 20.35
CA ASN A 229 -2.34 -8.37 19.69
C ASN A 229 -2.48 -6.93 20.20
N PHE A 230 -1.34 -6.29 20.46
CA PHE A 230 -1.24 -4.88 20.77
C PHE A 230 -0.03 -4.29 20.04
N ASP A 231 -0.28 -3.26 19.24
CA ASP A 231 0.70 -2.61 18.38
C ASP A 231 0.95 -1.18 18.83
N LEU A 232 2.21 -0.77 18.88
CA LEU A 232 2.63 0.62 19.03
C LEU A 232 3.13 1.13 17.68
N SER A 233 2.42 2.09 17.09
CA SER A 233 2.79 2.75 15.84
C SER A 233 3.34 4.16 16.11
N VAL A 234 4.39 4.53 15.39
CA VAL A 234 4.97 5.88 15.37
C VAL A 234 5.04 6.36 13.92
N GLY A 235 4.67 7.60 13.65
CA GLY A 235 4.66 8.18 12.31
C GLY A 235 5.17 9.61 12.26
N MET A 236 5.52 10.09 11.06
CA MET A 236 5.95 11.45 10.80
C MET A 236 5.56 11.91 9.39
N GLU A 237 5.08 13.16 9.27
CA GLU A 237 4.97 13.91 8.02
C GLU A 237 5.94 15.09 8.00
N LEU A 238 6.65 15.29 6.89
CA LEU A 238 7.51 16.44 6.63
C LEU A 238 7.12 17.07 5.28
N TYR A 239 6.48 18.22 5.34
CA TYR A 239 6.05 19.00 4.18
C TYR A 239 7.19 19.89 3.67
N ILE A 240 7.36 19.91 2.34
CA ILE A 240 8.40 20.61 1.59
C ILE A 240 7.71 21.45 0.51
N ASP A 241 8.35 22.54 0.07
CA ASP A 241 7.89 23.41 -1.02
C ASP A 241 6.44 23.89 -0.84
N ALA A 242 6.20 24.70 0.20
CA ALA A 242 4.87 25.24 0.54
C ALA A 242 3.75 24.17 0.68
N ARG A 243 4.11 22.94 1.07
CA ARG A 243 3.29 21.72 1.15
C ARG A 243 2.97 21.03 -0.19
N ASN A 244 3.58 21.43 -1.31
CA ASN A 244 3.47 20.72 -2.59
C ASN A 244 4.00 19.29 -2.52
N ILE A 245 5.01 19.04 -1.67
CA ILE A 245 5.58 17.71 -1.41
C ILE A 245 5.44 17.39 0.09
N CYS A 246 5.20 16.12 0.41
CA CYS A 246 5.21 15.59 1.77
C CYS A 246 6.05 14.31 1.81
N LEU A 247 7.10 14.24 2.61
CA LEU A 247 7.82 13.01 2.91
C LEU A 247 7.26 12.38 4.17
N ARG A 248 7.15 11.05 4.19
CA ARG A 248 6.57 10.30 5.30
C ARG A 248 7.42 9.11 5.69
N ALA A 249 7.47 8.84 6.98
CA ALA A 249 8.06 7.64 7.54
C ALA A 249 7.26 7.20 8.78
N GLY A 250 7.32 5.92 9.10
CA GLY A 250 6.76 5.38 10.32
C GLY A 250 7.24 3.98 10.65
N TYR A 251 6.93 3.54 11.85
CA TYR A 251 7.31 2.24 12.37
C TYR A 251 6.16 1.62 13.18
N VAL A 252 5.92 0.32 13.02
CA VAL A 252 4.97 -0.46 13.82
C VAL A 252 5.74 -1.48 14.65
N TYR A 253 5.43 -1.56 15.93
CA TYR A 253 6.04 -2.51 16.85
C TYR A 253 4.99 -3.23 17.69
N PRO A 254 4.75 -4.54 17.48
CA PRO A 254 3.83 -5.30 18.31
C PRO A 254 4.49 -5.59 19.66
N LEU A 255 3.83 -5.21 20.76
CA LEU A 255 4.35 -5.35 22.13
C LEU A 255 4.18 -6.76 22.71
N ASN A 256 3.15 -7.50 22.26
CA ASN A 256 2.71 -8.76 22.87
C ASN A 256 3.15 -10.02 22.09
N THR A 257 3.79 -9.88 20.93
CA THR A 257 4.22 -11.01 20.07
C THR A 257 5.73 -10.97 19.87
N THR A 258 6.37 -12.15 19.76
CA THR A 258 7.80 -12.25 19.47
C THR A 258 8.12 -11.65 18.09
N VAL A 259 8.88 -10.55 18.06
CA VAL A 259 9.34 -9.93 16.80
C VAL A 259 10.54 -10.71 16.27
N SER A 260 10.30 -11.57 15.27
CA SER A 260 11.34 -12.19 14.45
C SER A 260 11.89 -11.23 13.39
N ASP A 261 11.03 -10.39 12.81
CA ASP A 261 11.36 -9.42 11.77
C ASP A 261 11.06 -7.97 12.20
N TYR A 262 12.12 -7.20 12.38
CA TYR A 262 12.08 -5.77 12.69
C TYR A 262 11.97 -4.89 11.43
N ILE A 263 12.12 -5.46 10.23
CA ILE A 263 12.10 -4.73 8.96
C ILE A 263 10.64 -4.57 8.47
N SER A 264 9.77 -5.56 8.65
CA SER A 264 8.32 -5.45 8.37
C SER A 264 7.61 -4.32 9.15
N GLY A 265 8.18 -3.86 10.26
CA GLY A 265 7.65 -2.72 10.99
C GLY A 265 7.83 -1.38 10.28
N LEU A 266 8.81 -1.25 9.37
CA LEU A 266 9.15 0.01 8.72
C LEU A 266 8.16 0.40 7.62
N SER A 267 7.91 1.70 7.49
CA SER A 267 7.11 2.27 6.41
C SER A 267 7.70 3.61 5.96
N ALA A 268 7.59 3.88 4.67
CA ALA A 268 7.99 5.14 4.05
C ALA A 268 7.02 5.54 2.94
N GLY A 269 6.96 6.82 2.60
CA GLY A 269 6.12 7.29 1.51
C GLY A 269 6.33 8.73 1.12
N ILE A 270 5.65 9.11 0.04
CA ILE A 270 5.62 10.46 -0.52
C ILE A 270 4.19 10.86 -0.85
N GLY A 271 3.83 12.09 -0.50
CA GLY A 271 2.65 12.80 -0.98
C GLY A 271 3.07 13.91 -1.95
N ILE A 272 2.33 14.08 -3.03
CA ILE A 272 2.48 15.20 -3.97
C ILE A 272 1.12 15.88 -4.11
N ASN A 273 1.04 17.14 -3.69
CA ASN A 273 -0.17 17.95 -3.70
C ASN A 273 -0.15 18.88 -4.92
N ILE A 274 -1.05 18.63 -5.87
CA ILE A 274 -1.24 19.44 -7.08
C ILE A 274 -2.72 19.83 -7.12
N ALA A 275 -3.10 20.83 -6.33
CA ALA A 275 -4.49 21.20 -6.07
C ALA A 275 -5.31 21.33 -7.37
N PRO A 276 -6.49 20.68 -7.48
CA PRO A 276 -7.28 20.04 -6.42
C PRO A 276 -6.89 18.60 -6.03
N MET A 277 -5.84 18.03 -6.63
CA MET A 277 -5.45 16.63 -6.44
C MET A 277 -4.34 16.43 -5.40
N THR A 278 -4.36 15.28 -4.72
CA THR A 278 -3.25 14.75 -3.93
C THR A 278 -2.94 13.34 -4.39
N PHE A 279 -1.67 13.04 -4.66
CA PHE A 279 -1.18 11.70 -4.98
C PHE A 279 -0.34 11.22 -3.80
N ASN A 280 -0.64 10.06 -3.24
CA ASN A 280 0.13 9.43 -2.17
C ASN A 280 0.65 8.07 -2.63
N TYR A 281 1.90 7.76 -2.27
CA TYR A 281 2.51 6.47 -2.46
C TYR A 281 3.20 6.04 -1.16
N SER A 282 3.07 4.77 -0.79
CA SER A 282 3.78 4.17 0.34
C SER A 282 4.42 2.85 -0.03
N ILE A 283 5.60 2.61 0.53
CA ILE A 283 6.30 1.34 0.52
C ILE A 283 6.46 0.82 1.96
N ILE A 284 6.15 -0.45 2.17
CA ILE A 284 6.37 -1.19 3.42
C ILE A 284 7.18 -2.44 3.05
N PRO A 285 8.39 -2.66 3.59
CA PRO A 285 9.12 -3.91 3.38
C PRO A 285 8.43 -5.07 4.10
N ASN A 286 8.74 -6.29 3.68
CA ASN A 286 8.41 -7.51 4.41
C ASN A 286 9.52 -8.54 4.17
N SER A 287 10.06 -9.15 5.24
CA SER A 287 11.23 -10.03 5.10
C SER A 287 10.97 -11.32 4.33
N GLU A 288 9.71 -11.77 4.26
CA GLU A 288 9.29 -13.03 3.64
C GLU A 288 8.78 -12.81 2.20
N LEU A 289 8.07 -11.71 1.96
CA LEU A 289 7.25 -11.47 0.76
C LEU A 289 7.62 -10.18 -0.02
N GLY A 290 8.73 -9.53 0.31
CA GLY A 290 9.32 -8.46 -0.51
C GLY A 290 8.89 -7.04 -0.12
N TYR A 291 8.22 -6.32 -1.02
CA TYR A 291 7.80 -4.93 -0.78
C TYR A 291 6.31 -4.74 -1.12
N LEU A 292 5.54 -4.23 -0.17
CA LEU A 292 4.15 -3.83 -0.36
C LEU A 292 4.07 -2.41 -0.89
N HIS A 293 3.45 -2.26 -2.06
CA HIS A 293 3.27 -0.98 -2.75
C HIS A 293 1.79 -0.55 -2.69
N ARG A 294 1.52 0.64 -2.14
CA ARG A 294 0.18 1.25 -2.16
C ARG A 294 0.22 2.57 -2.91
N VAL A 295 -0.79 2.83 -3.72
CA VAL A 295 -1.02 4.11 -4.40
C VAL A 295 -2.42 4.60 -4.06
N SER A 296 -2.56 5.81 -3.53
CA SER A 296 -3.87 6.47 -3.40
C SER A 296 -3.87 7.85 -4.08
N VAL A 297 -5.02 8.22 -4.62
CA VAL A 297 -5.29 9.52 -5.25
C VAL A 297 -6.51 10.12 -4.60
N ALA A 298 -6.44 11.40 -4.25
CA ALA A 298 -7.56 12.20 -3.73
C ALA A 298 -7.83 13.42 -4.61
N TYR A 299 -9.08 13.83 -4.68
CA TYR A 299 -9.59 14.99 -5.40
C TYR A 299 -10.53 15.78 -4.49
N ALA A 300 -10.16 17.04 -4.20
CA ALA A 300 -10.98 17.96 -3.42
C ALA A 300 -11.88 18.81 -4.32
N PHE A 301 -13.19 18.80 -4.07
CA PHE A 301 -14.18 19.59 -4.82
C PHE A 301 -14.26 21.06 -4.36
N GLY A 302 -13.13 21.62 -3.93
CA GLY A 302 -12.98 22.99 -3.47
C GLY A 302 -11.55 23.27 -3.00
N PRO A 303 -11.19 24.55 -2.76
CA PRO A 303 -9.89 24.87 -2.17
C PRO A 303 -9.83 24.34 -0.74
N LYS A 304 -9.00 23.31 -0.49
CA LYS A 304 -8.67 22.89 0.88
C LYS A 304 -8.15 24.12 1.62
N LYS A 305 -8.78 24.46 2.75
CA LYS A 305 -8.22 25.47 3.66
C LYS A 305 -6.95 24.90 4.26
N ASN A 306 -5.79 25.29 3.71
CA ASN A 306 -4.51 25.11 4.40
C ASN A 306 -4.67 25.66 5.82
N MET A 307 -4.43 24.81 6.82
CA MET A 307 -4.69 25.14 8.23
C MET A 307 -3.66 26.17 8.69
N LYS A 308 -4.05 27.44 8.54
CA LYS A 308 -3.19 28.61 8.36
C LYS A 308 -2.28 28.48 7.13
N ALA A 309 -2.75 28.97 5.99
CA ALA A 309 -1.87 29.85 5.22
C ALA A 309 -1.40 30.98 6.17
N PRO A 310 -0.18 31.53 6.01
CA PRO A 310 0.20 32.71 6.78
C PRO A 310 -0.87 33.79 6.51
N GLU A 311 -1.50 34.29 7.58
CA GLU A 311 -2.23 35.54 7.48
C GLU A 311 -1.27 36.57 6.91
N GLU A 312 -1.74 37.41 5.97
CA GLU A 312 -0.96 38.59 5.58
C GLU A 312 -0.52 39.26 6.88
N VAL A 313 0.80 39.38 7.08
CA VAL A 313 1.34 40.03 8.29
C VAL A 313 0.65 41.38 8.36
N ILE A 314 -0.26 41.53 9.32
CA ILE A 314 -1.06 42.74 9.50
C ILE A 314 -0.03 43.81 9.78
N LYS A 315 0.32 44.58 8.73
CA LYS A 315 1.45 45.50 8.74
C LYS A 315 1.25 46.35 9.99
N PRO A 316 2.17 46.28 10.98
CA PRO A 316 1.91 46.85 12.29
C PRO A 316 1.52 48.29 12.05
N LYS A 317 0.31 48.68 12.51
CA LYS A 317 -0.30 49.95 12.15
C LYS A 317 0.68 51.06 12.51
N PHE A 318 1.39 51.57 11.51
CA PHE A 318 2.31 52.67 11.69
C PHE A 318 1.50 53.80 12.29
N PHE A 319 1.93 54.28 13.46
CA PHE A 319 1.36 55.49 14.03
C PHE A 319 1.44 56.57 12.95
N ALA A 320 0.29 57.16 12.62
CA ALA A 320 0.22 58.11 11.52
C ALA A 320 1.21 59.26 11.80
N PRO A 321 2.14 59.56 10.87
CA PRO A 321 3.01 60.71 11.02
C PRO A 321 2.15 61.98 11.12
N ALA A 322 2.60 62.94 11.92
CA ALA A 322 1.87 64.18 12.16
C ALA A 322 1.57 64.93 10.83
N PRO A 323 0.41 65.60 10.71
CA PRO A 323 -0.01 66.21 9.45
C PRO A 323 0.92 67.36 9.02
N ALA A 324 1.53 67.20 7.86
CA ALA A 324 2.23 68.26 7.13
C ALA A 324 1.23 69.11 6.31
N PRO A 325 1.57 70.36 5.93
CA PRO A 325 0.58 71.38 5.57
C PRO A 325 -0.05 71.25 4.16
N ILE A 326 -1.06 72.10 3.94
CA ILE A 326 -2.05 72.03 2.85
C ILE A 326 -1.64 72.84 1.61
N ALA A 327 -2.17 72.40 0.45
CA ALA A 327 -2.33 73.08 -0.85
C ALA A 327 -1.15 73.17 -1.84
N ALA A 328 -1.38 72.56 -3.01
CA ALA A 328 -1.40 73.26 -4.31
C ALA A 328 -2.53 72.66 -5.18
N GLU A 329 -3.07 73.40 -6.14
CA GLU A 329 -4.25 73.02 -6.95
C GLU A 329 -3.92 72.12 -8.18
N PRO A 330 -4.91 71.37 -8.71
CA PRO A 330 -4.73 70.49 -9.86
C PRO A 330 -4.75 71.22 -11.21
N ALA A 331 -3.93 70.74 -12.17
CA ALA A 331 -3.98 71.20 -13.56
C ALA A 331 -5.14 70.55 -14.35
N ALA A 332 -5.62 71.27 -15.37
CA ALA A 332 -6.85 70.96 -16.12
C ALA A 332 -6.68 69.85 -17.21
N PRO A 333 -7.77 69.25 -17.72
CA PRO A 333 -7.73 68.01 -18.51
C PRO A 333 -7.71 68.23 -20.04
N VAL A 334 -7.46 67.15 -20.78
CA VAL A 334 -7.67 67.05 -22.24
C VAL A 334 -8.74 65.99 -22.56
N LYS A 335 -9.62 66.29 -23.53
CA LYS A 335 -10.69 65.46 -24.11
C LYS A 335 -10.84 65.85 -25.60
N PRO A 336 -11.73 65.22 -26.39
CA PRO A 336 -11.79 63.81 -26.80
C PRO A 336 -11.82 63.69 -28.34
N VAL A 337 -11.88 62.47 -28.91
CA VAL A 337 -12.30 62.27 -30.32
C VAL A 337 -13.18 61.02 -30.44
N GLU A 338 -14.38 61.17 -31.01
CA GLU A 338 -15.41 60.15 -31.26
C GLU A 338 -16.50 60.78 -32.17
N PRO A 339 -17.41 60.01 -32.82
CA PRO A 339 -17.26 58.85 -33.71
C PRO A 339 -17.57 59.27 -35.19
N PRO A 340 -17.88 58.31 -36.10
CA PRO A 340 -19.30 58.07 -36.40
C PRO A 340 -19.71 56.58 -36.57
N ALA A 341 -21.01 56.34 -36.53
CA ALA A 341 -21.73 55.05 -36.66
C ALA A 341 -23.16 55.34 -37.21
N PRO A 342 -24.09 54.37 -37.42
CA PRO A 342 -24.00 52.89 -37.46
C PRO A 342 -23.76 52.40 -38.91
N ILE A 343 -24.24 51.29 -39.52
CA ILE A 343 -25.25 50.21 -39.32
C ILE A 343 -24.75 48.98 -40.15
N VAL A 344 -25.35 47.76 -40.27
CA VAL A 344 -26.69 47.17 -40.05
C VAL A 344 -26.51 45.73 -39.48
N LEU A 345 -27.53 45.14 -38.81
CA LEU A 345 -27.65 43.69 -38.60
C LEU A 345 -28.78 43.10 -39.45
N PRO A 346 -28.59 41.93 -40.08
CA PRO A 346 -29.46 40.79 -39.74
C PRO A 346 -28.75 39.44 -39.60
N SER A 347 -29.47 38.48 -39.01
CA SER A 347 -29.02 37.15 -38.62
C SER A 347 -28.93 36.12 -39.74
N LYS A 348 -28.13 35.06 -39.52
CA LYS A 348 -28.62 33.66 -39.49
C LYS A 348 -27.63 32.67 -38.85
N THR A 349 -28.07 31.42 -38.70
CA THR A 349 -27.66 30.52 -37.59
C THR A 349 -26.84 29.29 -38.00
N GLU A 350 -25.79 29.04 -37.20
CA GLU A 350 -25.39 27.74 -36.63
C GLU A 350 -24.75 26.63 -37.52
N LYS A 351 -23.98 25.78 -36.83
CA LYS A 351 -23.39 24.46 -37.20
C LYS A 351 -22.12 24.54 -38.07
N SER A 352 -21.01 23.87 -37.71
CA SER A 352 -20.73 22.93 -36.61
C SER A 352 -19.31 23.07 -36.06
N GLY A 353 -19.15 23.62 -34.86
CA GLY A 353 -17.87 23.66 -34.15
C GLY A 353 -17.50 22.32 -33.50
N ARG A 354 -16.77 21.45 -34.20
CA ARG A 354 -16.22 20.19 -33.67
C ARG A 354 -14.69 20.19 -33.76
N LYS A 355 -14.02 19.92 -32.64
CA LYS A 355 -12.60 19.56 -32.59
C LYS A 355 -12.48 18.04 -32.51
N VAL A 356 -11.49 17.48 -33.20
CA VAL A 356 -11.22 16.04 -33.29
C VAL A 356 -9.78 15.79 -32.84
N ALA A 357 -9.55 14.68 -32.15
CA ALA A 357 -8.21 14.20 -31.82
C ALA A 357 -8.05 12.75 -32.30
N VAL A 358 -6.83 12.38 -32.68
CA VAL A 358 -6.43 11.03 -33.09
C VAL A 358 -5.21 10.66 -32.27
N LEU A 359 -5.16 9.44 -31.74
CA LEU A 359 -4.08 8.94 -30.89
C LEU A 359 -3.45 7.72 -31.56
N LYS A 360 -2.11 7.69 -31.65
CA LYS A 360 -1.36 6.50 -32.09
C LYS A 360 -0.38 6.04 -31.01
N PRO A 361 0.00 4.75 -30.97
CA PRO A 361 0.91 4.22 -29.96
C PRO A 361 2.31 4.83 -30.05
N PHE A 362 2.94 5.07 -28.90
CA PHE A 362 4.33 5.53 -28.82
C PHE A 362 5.29 4.34 -28.71
N THR A 363 6.38 4.37 -29.47
CA THR A 363 7.50 3.43 -29.37
C THR A 363 8.63 4.00 -28.51
N SER A 364 9.24 3.16 -27.68
CA SER A 364 10.40 3.52 -26.85
C SER A 364 11.26 2.28 -26.62
N LYS A 365 12.58 2.45 -26.72
CA LYS A 365 13.57 1.37 -26.49
C LYS A 365 13.89 1.15 -24.99
N THR A 366 13.32 1.97 -24.10
CA THR A 366 13.57 1.96 -22.65
C THR A 366 12.37 1.51 -21.79
N ILE A 367 11.19 1.30 -22.38
CA ILE A 367 9.95 1.02 -21.64
C ILE A 367 9.35 -0.31 -22.13
N LYS A 368 9.03 -1.24 -21.21
CA LYS A 368 8.47 -2.55 -21.56
C LYS A 368 7.09 -2.41 -22.23
N GLU A 369 6.77 -3.34 -23.12
CA GLU A 369 5.55 -3.32 -23.93
C GLU A 369 4.26 -3.19 -23.10
N SER A 370 4.12 -3.96 -22.03
CA SER A 370 2.99 -3.89 -21.09
C SER A 370 2.80 -2.50 -20.48
N GLN A 371 3.90 -1.82 -20.13
CA GLN A 371 3.89 -0.46 -19.60
C GLN A 371 3.48 0.56 -20.67
N ARG A 372 3.87 0.34 -21.94
CA ARG A 372 3.42 1.17 -23.08
C ARG A 372 1.91 1.04 -23.31
N TYR A 373 1.35 -0.17 -23.23
CA TYR A 373 -0.11 -0.37 -23.30
C TYR A 373 -0.86 0.29 -22.14
N ALA A 374 -0.39 0.13 -20.89
CA ALA A 374 -1.00 0.78 -19.73
C ALA A 374 -1.01 2.31 -19.86
N MET A 375 0.13 2.92 -20.26
CA MET A 375 0.20 4.36 -20.52
C MET A 375 -0.73 4.82 -21.65
N PHE A 376 -0.83 4.04 -22.73
CA PHE A 376 -1.73 4.36 -23.85
C PHE A 376 -3.20 4.35 -23.40
N ASP A 377 -3.61 3.36 -22.61
CA ASP A 377 -5.01 3.25 -22.16
C ASP A 377 -5.38 4.30 -21.10
N ILE A 378 -4.44 4.69 -20.23
CA ILE A 378 -4.59 5.84 -19.32
C ILE A 378 -4.80 7.15 -20.12
N ILE A 379 -3.98 7.41 -21.14
CA ILE A 379 -4.08 8.63 -21.97
C ILE A 379 -5.38 8.62 -22.78
N LYS A 380 -5.73 7.49 -23.39
CA LYS A 380 -7.01 7.26 -24.09
C LYS A 380 -8.20 7.52 -23.17
N THR A 381 -8.19 6.99 -21.94
CA THR A 381 -9.25 7.20 -20.95
C THR A 381 -9.36 8.67 -20.51
N GLY A 382 -8.23 9.34 -20.28
CA GLY A 382 -8.20 10.78 -19.98
C GLY A 382 -8.76 11.65 -21.13
N LEU A 383 -8.51 11.26 -22.38
CA LEU A 383 -9.04 11.95 -23.57
C LEU A 383 -10.53 11.66 -23.81
N ILE A 384 -11.00 10.43 -23.59
CA ILE A 384 -12.43 10.05 -23.65
C ILE A 384 -13.25 10.85 -22.63
N ASN A 385 -12.70 11.06 -21.43
CA ASN A 385 -13.35 11.82 -20.36
C ASN A 385 -13.18 13.35 -20.50
N SER A 386 -12.53 13.85 -21.55
CA SER A 386 -12.32 15.28 -21.77
C SER A 386 -13.56 15.97 -22.32
N LYS A 387 -14.12 16.93 -21.56
CA LYS A 387 -15.27 17.75 -21.99
C LYS A 387 -15.02 18.61 -23.24
N VAL A 388 -13.77 18.67 -23.73
CA VAL A 388 -13.34 19.45 -24.90
C VAL A 388 -13.35 18.62 -26.20
N ILE A 389 -13.24 17.29 -26.13
CA ILE A 389 -13.11 16.39 -27.27
C ILE A 389 -14.33 15.46 -27.32
N LYS A 390 -15.14 15.54 -28.38
CA LYS A 390 -16.42 14.79 -28.48
C LYS A 390 -16.39 13.57 -29.40
N THR A 391 -15.27 13.29 -30.06
CA THR A 391 -15.09 12.12 -30.93
C THR A 391 -13.61 11.76 -30.99
N LEU A 392 -13.31 10.48 -30.76
CA LEU A 392 -11.98 9.89 -30.81
C LEU A 392 -12.01 8.74 -31.82
N PHE A 393 -11.05 8.72 -32.74
CA PHE A 393 -10.82 7.57 -33.63
C PHE A 393 -9.53 6.88 -33.21
N VAL A 394 -9.55 5.54 -33.23
CA VAL A 394 -8.40 4.68 -32.94
C VAL A 394 -8.13 3.85 -34.20
N ASP A 395 -6.88 3.85 -34.63
CA ASP A 395 -6.40 3.13 -35.81
C ASP A 395 -5.77 1.79 -35.34
N THR A 396 -6.18 0.68 -35.94
CA THR A 396 -5.94 -0.68 -35.41
C THR A 396 -5.16 -1.61 -36.36
N THR A 397 -4.68 -1.13 -37.50
CA THR A 397 -3.84 -1.95 -38.41
C THR A 397 -2.35 -1.85 -38.08
N GLU A 398 -1.90 -2.86 -37.34
CA GLU A 398 -0.55 -3.39 -37.06
C GLU A 398 0.69 -2.71 -37.71
N LEU A 399 1.51 -2.11 -36.83
CA LEU A 399 2.99 -2.14 -36.72
C LEU A 399 3.94 -2.17 -37.95
N LEU A 400 4.91 -1.22 -37.90
CA LEU A 400 6.31 -1.32 -38.40
C LEU A 400 6.51 -1.29 -39.95
N PRO A 401 7.62 -0.73 -40.49
CA PRO A 401 9.01 -1.14 -40.19
C PRO A 401 10.04 -0.07 -39.78
N GLU A 402 9.97 1.19 -40.24
CA GLU A 402 11.11 2.14 -40.15
C GLU A 402 10.81 3.47 -39.42
N GLU A 403 11.87 4.05 -38.86
CA GLU A 403 11.86 5.17 -37.91
C GLU A 403 11.68 6.54 -38.62
N LEU A 404 10.53 6.78 -39.28
CA LEU A 404 10.25 8.01 -40.04
C LEU A 404 9.87 9.26 -39.19
N ASN A 405 10.75 9.53 -38.22
CA ASN A 405 11.26 10.82 -37.76
C ASN A 405 10.35 12.05 -37.55
N SER A 406 10.49 12.59 -36.33
CA SER A 406 10.17 13.96 -35.87
C SER A 406 8.70 14.33 -35.61
N ILE A 407 8.51 15.33 -34.74
CA ILE A 407 7.22 15.69 -34.14
C ILE A 407 6.61 16.91 -34.86
N ALA A 408 5.37 16.78 -35.33
CA ALA A 408 4.52 17.92 -35.67
C ALA A 408 3.04 17.60 -35.40
N ILE A 409 2.28 18.59 -34.93
CA ILE A 409 0.82 18.51 -34.81
C ILE A 409 0.21 19.00 -36.13
N ILE A 410 -0.67 18.22 -36.76
CA ILE A 410 -1.37 18.61 -37.98
C ILE A 410 -2.87 18.36 -37.79
N THR A 411 -3.69 19.38 -38.10
CA THR A 411 -5.14 19.24 -38.30
C THR A 411 -5.52 19.93 -39.60
N GLY A 412 -5.98 19.17 -40.58
CA GLY A 412 -6.42 19.65 -41.89
C GLY A 412 -7.23 18.58 -42.63
N SER A 413 -8.07 18.99 -43.57
CA SER A 413 -8.84 18.07 -44.42
C SER A 413 -7.96 17.47 -45.52
N ILE A 414 -7.93 16.15 -45.60
CA ILE A 414 -7.26 15.43 -46.69
C ILE A 414 -8.24 15.31 -47.86
N GLU A 415 -7.94 15.94 -49.00
CA GLU A 415 -8.51 15.53 -50.28
C GLU A 415 -7.55 14.58 -50.99
N ARG A 416 -8.09 13.52 -51.60
CA ARG A 416 -7.34 12.55 -52.40
C ARG A 416 -7.77 12.69 -53.85
N LYS A 417 -6.81 12.95 -54.73
CA LYS A 417 -7.06 12.98 -56.17
C LYS A 417 -5.88 12.35 -56.91
N ASP A 418 -6.16 11.27 -57.62
CA ASP A 418 -5.32 10.64 -58.63
C ASP A 418 -3.83 10.53 -58.22
N ASP A 419 -3.60 9.65 -57.25
CA ASP A 419 -2.30 9.17 -56.72
C ASP A 419 -1.31 10.20 -56.13
N PHE A 420 -1.70 11.47 -55.99
CA PHE A 420 -0.93 12.47 -55.25
C PHE A 420 -1.68 13.05 -54.03
N ILE A 421 -0.91 13.44 -53.01
CA ILE A 421 -1.39 14.15 -51.81
C ILE A 421 -0.67 15.49 -51.75
N SER A 422 -1.39 16.60 -51.87
CA SER A 422 -0.86 17.95 -51.71
C SER A 422 -1.24 18.52 -50.33
N VAL A 423 -0.27 19.06 -49.60
CA VAL A 423 -0.50 19.70 -48.28
C VAL A 423 -0.29 21.21 -48.41
N THR A 424 -1.39 21.97 -48.37
CA THR A 424 -1.37 23.44 -48.34
C THR A 424 -1.11 23.95 -46.91
N SER A 425 -0.46 25.10 -46.76
CA SER A 425 0.38 25.42 -45.60
C SER A 425 -0.32 25.95 -44.33
N VAL A 426 -0.01 25.29 -43.19
CA VAL A 426 0.50 25.84 -41.91
C VAL A 426 -0.04 27.18 -41.37
N LEU A 427 -0.55 27.16 -40.12
CA LEU A 427 -0.19 28.15 -39.08
C LEU A 427 -0.63 27.76 -37.65
N TYR A 428 0.32 27.41 -36.77
CA TYR A 428 0.23 27.64 -35.31
C TYR A 428 1.61 27.45 -34.63
N GLU A 429 2.06 28.43 -33.84
CA GLU A 429 3.33 28.34 -33.09
C GLU A 429 3.09 28.06 -31.60
N PRO A 430 3.84 27.14 -30.96
CA PRO A 430 3.70 26.86 -29.53
C PRO A 430 4.07 28.04 -28.61
N ALA A 431 4.91 28.97 -29.08
CA ALA A 431 5.52 30.03 -28.27
C ALA A 431 4.52 31.02 -27.64
N THR A 432 3.30 31.12 -28.18
CA THR A 432 2.29 32.10 -27.75
C THR A 432 1.32 31.58 -26.68
N ASN A 433 1.18 30.26 -26.49
CA ASN A 433 0.24 29.70 -25.51
C ASN A 433 0.92 29.27 -24.20
N LYS A 434 0.95 30.20 -23.23
CA LYS A 434 1.48 29.99 -21.86
C LYS A 434 0.97 28.72 -21.17
N GLU A 435 -0.28 28.29 -21.39
CA GLU A 435 -0.84 27.13 -20.71
C GLU A 435 -0.19 25.83 -21.21
N LEU A 436 0.02 25.70 -22.52
CA LEU A 436 0.62 24.51 -23.12
C LEU A 436 2.14 24.44 -22.83
N THR A 437 2.83 25.58 -22.81
CA THR A 437 4.24 25.66 -22.40
C THR A 437 4.42 25.34 -20.91
N THR A 438 3.47 25.77 -20.07
CA THR A 438 3.45 25.41 -18.64
C THR A 438 3.20 23.91 -18.46
N PHE A 439 2.19 23.35 -19.13
CA PHE A 439 1.84 21.93 -19.07
C PHE A 439 3.00 21.03 -19.55
N THR A 440 3.64 21.37 -20.67
CA THR A 440 4.79 20.59 -21.17
C THR A 440 6.03 20.72 -20.28
N SER A 441 6.25 21.88 -19.65
CA SER A 441 7.29 22.06 -18.63
C SER A 441 7.02 21.21 -17.38
N GLN A 442 5.79 21.21 -16.88
CA GLN A 442 5.35 20.41 -15.73
C GLN A 442 5.40 18.90 -16.02
N ALA A 443 4.96 18.46 -17.19
CA ALA A 443 5.08 17.06 -17.60
C ALA A 443 6.55 16.61 -17.67
N LYS A 444 7.45 17.48 -18.16
CA LYS A 444 8.88 17.19 -18.21
C LYS A 444 9.52 17.14 -16.82
N SER A 445 9.17 18.05 -15.91
CA SER A 445 9.69 18.01 -14.54
C SER A 445 9.18 16.79 -13.75
N LEU A 446 7.94 16.36 -13.98
CA LEU A 446 7.40 15.10 -13.41
C LEU A 446 8.17 13.87 -13.91
N ILE A 447 8.53 13.82 -15.19
CA ILE A 447 9.38 12.75 -15.76
C ILE A 447 10.79 12.77 -15.13
N ASP A 448 11.43 13.95 -15.05
CA ASP A 448 12.75 14.09 -14.43
C ASP A 448 12.75 13.72 -12.93
N ILE A 449 11.66 14.01 -12.21
CA ILE A 449 11.46 13.59 -10.80
C ILE A 449 11.28 12.08 -10.71
N HIS A 450 10.46 11.46 -11.56
CA HIS A 450 10.27 10.00 -11.56
C HIS A 450 11.56 9.25 -11.87
N ILE A 451 12.37 9.72 -12.82
CA ILE A 451 13.69 9.16 -13.13
C ILE A 451 14.62 9.25 -11.92
N LYS A 452 14.70 10.42 -11.26
CA LYS A 452 15.53 10.61 -10.06
C LYS A 452 15.06 9.79 -8.86
N ALA A 453 13.76 9.59 -8.70
CA ALA A 453 13.19 8.72 -7.67
C ALA A 453 13.61 7.25 -7.87
N ASN A 454 13.55 6.76 -9.12
CA ASN A 454 14.01 5.41 -9.46
C ASN A 454 15.54 5.24 -9.29
N GLU A 455 16.34 6.26 -9.63
CA GLU A 455 17.78 6.24 -9.32
C GLU A 455 18.07 6.20 -7.81
N LEU A 456 17.30 6.96 -7.01
CA LEU A 456 17.48 6.99 -5.56
C LEU A 456 17.06 5.66 -4.93
N ALA A 457 15.94 5.07 -5.35
CA ALA A 457 15.50 3.76 -4.92
C ALA A 457 16.57 2.69 -5.19
N LYS A 458 17.16 2.69 -6.40
CA LYS A 458 18.22 1.74 -6.78
C LYS A 458 19.53 1.93 -5.99
N LYS A 459 19.84 3.15 -5.54
CA LYS A 459 20.98 3.42 -4.63
C LYS A 459 20.69 2.94 -3.20
N ILE A 460 19.45 3.08 -2.72
CA ILE A 460 19.02 2.56 -1.42
C ILE A 460 19.03 1.03 -1.42
N GLU A 461 18.51 0.39 -2.47
CA GLU A 461 18.57 -1.06 -2.71
C GLU A 461 20.01 -1.58 -2.61
N GLN A 462 20.96 -0.97 -3.34
CA GLN A 462 22.38 -1.34 -3.30
C GLN A 462 22.99 -1.17 -1.90
N TYR A 463 22.64 -0.11 -1.17
CA TYR A 463 23.13 0.12 0.19
C TYR A 463 22.57 -0.90 1.19
N LEU A 464 21.29 -1.26 1.09
CA LEU A 464 20.66 -2.27 1.93
C LEU A 464 21.23 -3.67 1.66
N VAL A 465 21.41 -4.07 0.40
CA VAL A 465 22.04 -5.34 0.03
C VAL A 465 23.49 -5.43 0.53
N MET A 466 24.23 -4.32 0.50
CA MET A 466 25.57 -4.24 1.09
C MET A 466 25.51 -4.43 2.62
N ARG A 467 24.60 -3.73 3.30
CA ARG A 467 24.51 -3.77 4.77
C ARG A 467 23.97 -5.09 5.33
N ILE A 468 23.09 -5.78 4.60
CA ILE A 468 22.63 -7.14 4.93
C ILE A 468 23.81 -8.12 4.85
N LYS A 469 24.63 -8.04 3.78
CA LYS A 469 25.86 -8.86 3.66
C LYS A 469 26.89 -8.61 4.77
N GLU A 470 26.95 -7.40 5.33
CA GLU A 470 27.78 -7.11 6.51
C GLU A 470 27.20 -7.67 7.83
N LEU A 471 25.88 -7.88 7.91
CA LEU A 471 25.19 -8.40 9.09
C LEU A 471 25.17 -9.93 9.13
N ASP A 472 25.06 -10.60 7.98
CA ASP A 472 25.06 -12.06 7.87
C ASP A 472 26.47 -12.68 7.80
N ALA A 473 27.52 -11.85 7.71
CA ALA A 473 28.91 -12.26 7.51
C ALA A 473 29.41 -13.28 8.57
N GLY A 474 29.42 -14.56 8.19
CA GLY A 474 29.94 -15.66 9.00
C GLY A 474 28.89 -16.59 9.62
N ARG A 475 27.59 -16.35 9.39
CA ARG A 475 26.52 -17.34 9.67
C ARG A 475 26.23 -18.18 8.44
N LEU A 476 25.84 -19.45 8.65
CA LEU A 476 25.50 -20.38 7.58
C LEU A 476 23.98 -20.48 7.41
N ARG A 477 23.46 -20.32 6.18
CA ARG A 477 22.01 -20.38 5.91
C ARG A 477 21.59 -21.78 5.49
N ILE A 478 20.63 -22.38 6.21
CA ILE A 478 20.21 -23.79 6.08
C ILE A 478 18.69 -23.91 5.99
N ALA A 479 18.20 -24.83 5.14
CA ALA A 479 16.81 -25.27 5.12
C ALA A 479 16.66 -26.73 5.60
N VAL A 480 15.47 -27.09 6.11
CA VAL A 480 15.09 -28.46 6.47
C VAL A 480 13.80 -28.78 5.73
N MET A 481 13.83 -29.71 4.77
CA MET A 481 12.64 -30.10 4.00
C MET A 481 11.65 -30.92 4.86
N GLU A 482 10.41 -31.08 4.39
CA GLU A 482 9.53 -32.12 4.91
C GLU A 482 10.18 -33.50 4.74
N LEU A 483 10.05 -34.35 5.76
CA LEU A 483 10.64 -35.69 5.77
C LEU A 483 9.63 -36.69 5.21
N LYS A 484 10.02 -37.46 4.19
CA LYS A 484 9.10 -38.41 3.55
C LYS A 484 8.66 -39.52 4.49
N GLU A 485 7.36 -39.76 4.58
CA GLU A 485 6.74 -40.78 5.41
C GLU A 485 6.75 -42.16 4.75
N LYS A 486 7.01 -43.23 5.52
CA LYS A 486 6.86 -44.63 5.08
C LYS A 486 6.29 -45.47 6.23
N ASN A 487 5.07 -45.98 6.09
CA ASN A 487 4.33 -46.69 7.14
C ASN A 487 4.10 -45.88 8.44
N ILE A 488 4.15 -44.55 8.37
CA ILE A 488 3.89 -43.62 9.48
C ILE A 488 3.00 -42.48 8.96
N SER A 489 2.25 -41.78 9.82
CA SER A 489 1.45 -40.63 9.40
C SER A 489 2.34 -39.43 9.07
N LYS A 490 1.95 -38.64 8.04
CA LYS A 490 2.67 -37.41 7.68
C LYS A 490 2.82 -36.47 8.87
N GLU A 491 1.76 -36.28 9.67
CA GLU A 491 1.77 -35.50 10.92
C GLU A 491 2.95 -35.84 11.86
N LYS A 492 3.33 -37.13 11.97
CA LYS A 492 4.48 -37.56 12.79
C LYS A 492 5.83 -37.29 12.11
N ALA A 493 5.91 -37.42 10.78
CA ALA A 493 7.11 -37.08 10.01
C ALA A 493 7.37 -35.57 10.01
N ASP A 494 6.31 -34.77 9.86
CA ASP A 494 6.31 -33.32 10.00
C ASP A 494 6.76 -32.89 11.40
N THR A 495 6.20 -33.49 12.46
CA THR A 495 6.59 -33.23 13.85
C THR A 495 8.09 -33.49 14.08
N VAL A 496 8.67 -34.54 13.46
CA VAL A 496 10.12 -34.79 13.51
C VAL A 496 10.90 -33.69 12.77
N ALA A 497 10.43 -33.23 11.61
CA ALA A 497 11.06 -32.13 10.88
C ALA A 497 11.03 -30.81 11.68
N ASP A 498 9.89 -30.50 12.30
CA ASP A 498 9.72 -29.30 13.13
C ASP A 498 10.55 -29.36 14.42
N PHE A 499 10.73 -30.55 15.04
CA PHE A 499 11.71 -30.71 16.13
C PHE A 499 13.16 -30.50 15.66
N ILE A 500 13.53 -30.97 14.47
CA ILE A 500 14.88 -30.78 13.91
C ILE A 500 15.14 -29.29 13.62
N ARG A 501 14.19 -28.59 12.98
CA ARG A 501 14.21 -27.12 12.79
C ARG A 501 14.40 -26.40 14.13
N THR A 502 13.55 -26.72 15.12
CA THR A 502 13.57 -26.13 16.47
C THR A 502 14.86 -26.39 17.23
N GLN A 503 15.52 -27.54 17.06
CA GLN A 503 16.81 -27.80 17.70
C GLN A 503 17.98 -27.11 16.98
N LEU A 504 17.90 -26.92 15.65
CA LEU A 504 18.92 -26.23 14.86
C LEU A 504 18.89 -24.70 15.05
N SER A 505 17.71 -24.09 15.21
CA SER A 505 17.58 -22.64 15.43
C SER A 505 18.21 -22.13 16.74
N ASN A 506 18.47 -23.02 17.70
CA ASN A 506 19.23 -22.69 18.91
C ASN A 506 20.75 -22.47 18.66
N ASN A 507 21.27 -22.76 17.46
CA ASN A 507 22.66 -22.50 17.10
C ASN A 507 22.80 -21.10 16.48
N SER A 508 23.39 -20.17 17.23
CA SER A 508 23.58 -18.76 16.82
C SER A 508 24.51 -18.52 15.62
N ASN A 509 25.19 -19.57 15.14
CA ASN A 509 25.97 -19.57 13.90
C ASN A 509 25.14 -19.92 12.65
N LEU A 510 23.87 -20.32 12.80
CA LEU A 510 22.98 -20.72 11.71
C LEU A 510 21.85 -19.72 11.49
N ILE A 511 21.37 -19.65 10.25
CA ILE A 511 20.11 -18.99 9.88
C ILE A 511 19.23 -20.08 9.27
N ILE A 512 18.17 -20.47 9.98
CA ILE A 512 17.26 -21.53 9.55
C ILE A 512 16.11 -20.93 8.75
N VAL A 513 15.78 -21.52 7.61
CA VAL A 513 14.58 -21.17 6.83
C VAL A 513 13.36 -21.86 7.43
N GLU A 514 12.40 -21.05 7.88
CA GLU A 514 11.16 -21.52 8.52
C GLU A 514 10.19 -22.21 7.56
N ARG A 515 9.35 -23.10 8.11
CA ARG A 515 8.45 -23.97 7.33
C ARG A 515 7.54 -23.20 6.37
N ASN A 516 6.87 -22.16 6.85
CA ASN A 516 5.93 -21.35 6.07
C ASN A 516 6.57 -20.76 4.79
N ASN A 517 7.85 -20.38 4.87
CA ASN A 517 8.62 -19.80 3.76
C ASN A 517 9.10 -20.84 2.74
N MET A 518 9.20 -22.11 3.14
CA MET A 518 9.36 -23.21 2.19
C MET A 518 8.02 -23.54 1.53
N ASP A 519 6.94 -23.62 2.31
CA ASP A 519 5.62 -24.05 1.83
C ASP A 519 4.94 -23.06 0.86
N SER A 520 5.31 -21.77 0.89
CA SER A 520 4.92 -20.78 -0.14
C SER A 520 5.71 -21.00 -1.44
N ILE A 521 7.04 -20.98 -1.36
CA ILE A 521 7.97 -21.11 -2.49
C ILE A 521 7.81 -22.47 -3.21
N LEU A 522 7.51 -23.54 -2.45
CA LEU A 522 7.23 -24.88 -2.99
C LEU A 522 5.95 -24.90 -3.86
N LYS A 523 4.92 -24.15 -3.49
CA LYS A 523 3.66 -24.08 -4.26
C LYS A 523 3.85 -23.38 -5.60
N GLU A 524 4.70 -22.36 -5.67
CA GLU A 524 5.00 -21.65 -6.92
C GLU A 524 5.82 -22.51 -7.91
N GLN A 525 6.82 -23.26 -7.44
CA GLN A 525 7.78 -23.92 -8.35
C GLN A 525 7.48 -25.40 -8.67
N MET A 526 6.77 -26.14 -7.82
CA MET A 526 6.53 -27.58 -8.03
C MET A 526 5.70 -27.90 -9.29
N PHE A 527 4.95 -26.95 -9.83
CA PHE A 527 4.03 -27.18 -10.95
C PHE A 527 4.71 -27.47 -12.31
N GLN A 528 6.05 -27.32 -12.42
CA GLN A 528 6.76 -27.46 -13.71
C GLN A 528 7.75 -28.65 -13.80
N LYS A 529 7.98 -29.45 -12.75
CA LYS A 529 8.99 -30.53 -12.77
C LYS A 529 8.54 -31.87 -12.16
N SER A 530 7.74 -32.62 -12.92
CA SER A 530 7.49 -34.04 -12.69
C SER A 530 8.69 -34.90 -13.16
N GLY A 531 9.70 -35.12 -12.29
CA GLY A 531 10.76 -36.11 -12.58
C GLY A 531 12.08 -36.06 -11.80
N CYS A 532 12.30 -35.10 -10.91
CA CYS A 532 13.58 -34.95 -10.21
C CYS A 532 13.85 -36.04 -9.15
N THR A 533 15.13 -36.37 -8.90
CA THR A 533 15.50 -37.21 -7.76
C THR A 533 15.52 -36.41 -6.44
N GLU A 534 15.63 -37.10 -5.30
CA GLU A 534 15.65 -36.48 -3.98
C GLU A 534 16.81 -35.51 -3.76
N ALA A 535 17.97 -35.73 -4.41
CA ALA A 535 19.11 -34.83 -4.31
C ALA A 535 18.96 -33.63 -5.26
N ASP A 536 18.60 -33.88 -6.53
CA ASP A 536 18.49 -32.82 -7.54
C ASP A 536 17.42 -31.79 -7.17
N CYS A 537 16.26 -32.27 -6.70
CA CYS A 537 15.17 -31.42 -6.23
C CYS A 537 15.61 -30.55 -5.04
N ALA A 538 16.34 -31.14 -4.08
CA ALA A 538 16.85 -30.40 -2.92
C ALA A 538 17.90 -29.35 -3.31
N VAL A 539 18.72 -29.61 -4.33
CA VAL A 539 19.74 -28.68 -4.84
C VAL A 539 19.10 -27.51 -5.61
N GLU A 540 18.06 -27.77 -6.40
CA GLU A 540 17.30 -26.69 -7.05
C GLU A 540 16.53 -25.85 -6.03
N LEU A 541 15.79 -26.49 -5.11
CA LEU A 541 15.07 -25.79 -4.04
C LEU A 541 16.00 -24.99 -3.14
N GLY A 542 17.19 -25.52 -2.79
CA GLY A 542 18.14 -24.78 -1.98
C GLY A 542 18.68 -23.50 -2.67
N LYS A 543 18.78 -23.50 -4.00
CA LYS A 543 19.12 -22.30 -4.79
C LYS A 543 18.00 -21.27 -4.77
N VAL A 544 16.74 -21.70 -4.87
CA VAL A 544 15.56 -20.81 -4.80
C VAL A 544 15.40 -20.24 -3.39
N LEU A 545 15.55 -21.05 -2.35
CA LEU A 545 15.52 -20.64 -0.95
C LEU A 545 16.74 -19.80 -0.53
N ASN A 546 17.77 -19.70 -1.38
CA ASN A 546 19.07 -19.07 -1.11
C ASN A 546 19.71 -19.59 0.20
N VAL A 547 19.89 -20.91 0.27
CA VAL A 547 20.60 -21.61 1.37
C VAL A 547 21.86 -22.28 0.85
N GLU A 548 22.87 -22.42 1.71
CA GLU A 548 24.14 -23.05 1.36
C GLU A 548 24.07 -24.58 1.49
N LYS A 549 23.24 -25.06 2.43
CA LYS A 549 23.04 -26.49 2.72
C LYS A 549 21.58 -26.76 3.05
N ILE A 550 21.10 -27.96 2.71
CA ILE A 550 19.72 -28.38 2.93
C ILE A 550 19.68 -29.77 3.58
N ILE A 551 18.78 -29.96 4.53
CA ILE A 551 18.54 -31.25 5.17
C ILE A 551 17.32 -31.90 4.54
N VAL A 552 17.51 -33.13 4.06
CA VAL A 552 16.48 -33.98 3.47
C VAL A 552 16.46 -35.34 4.16
N GLY A 553 15.35 -36.06 4.08
CA GLY A 553 15.27 -37.36 4.74
C GLY A 553 13.92 -38.05 4.64
N SER A 554 13.78 -39.11 5.42
CA SER A 554 12.53 -39.87 5.57
C SER A 554 12.37 -40.40 6.98
N VAL A 555 11.13 -40.46 7.45
CA VAL A 555 10.73 -41.12 8.70
C VAL A 555 9.94 -42.36 8.33
N SER A 556 10.37 -43.51 8.84
CA SER A 556 9.78 -44.80 8.50
C SER A 556 9.49 -45.66 9.72
N MET A 557 8.47 -46.52 9.64
CA MET A 557 8.15 -47.49 10.69
C MET A 557 8.36 -48.92 10.19
N LEU A 558 9.10 -49.71 10.98
CA LEU A 558 9.41 -51.12 10.73
C LEU A 558 9.50 -51.85 12.08
N ASP A 559 8.87 -53.02 12.20
CA ASP A 559 8.88 -53.87 13.41
C ASP A 559 8.58 -53.12 14.73
N LYS A 560 7.63 -52.17 14.65
CA LYS A 560 7.20 -51.25 15.73
C LYS A 560 8.26 -50.23 16.20
N LYS A 561 9.41 -50.15 15.53
CA LYS A 561 10.42 -49.11 15.73
C LYS A 561 10.27 -48.00 14.69
N ILE A 562 10.71 -46.79 15.06
CA ILE A 562 10.79 -45.66 14.14
C ILE A 562 12.24 -45.49 13.69
N TYR A 563 12.44 -45.32 12.39
CA TYR A 563 13.73 -45.06 11.75
C TYR A 563 13.70 -43.69 11.09
N ILE A 564 14.53 -42.76 11.59
CA ILE A 564 14.75 -41.46 10.97
C ILE A 564 16.03 -41.56 10.14
N ASN A 565 15.93 -41.38 8.83
CA ASN A 565 17.07 -41.24 7.93
C ASN A 565 17.19 -39.79 7.48
N ILE A 566 18.37 -39.17 7.64
CA ILE A 566 18.65 -37.81 7.19
C ILE A 566 19.90 -37.75 6.30
N ARG A 567 19.96 -36.73 5.45
CA ARG A 567 21.14 -36.33 4.68
C ARG A 567 21.26 -34.81 4.68
N LEU A 568 22.48 -34.31 4.86
CA LEU A 568 22.84 -32.92 4.64
C LEU A 568 23.43 -32.82 3.22
N VAL A 569 22.74 -32.11 2.34
CA VAL A 569 23.16 -31.87 0.96
C VAL A 569 23.71 -30.45 0.87
N ASP A 570 24.87 -30.32 0.22
CA ASP A 570 25.51 -29.04 -0.06
C ASP A 570 25.07 -28.52 -1.44
N ILE A 571 24.66 -27.26 -1.51
CA ILE A 571 23.92 -26.69 -2.65
C ILE A 571 24.84 -26.27 -3.81
N GLU A 572 26.10 -25.93 -3.51
CA GLU A 572 27.10 -25.60 -4.53
C GLU A 572 27.64 -26.87 -5.18
N THR A 573 28.04 -27.86 -4.38
CA THR A 573 28.63 -29.12 -4.87
C THR A 573 27.61 -30.16 -5.32
N ALA A 574 26.33 -29.98 -4.98
CA ALA A 574 25.22 -30.92 -5.20
C ALA A 574 25.40 -32.31 -4.53
N GLN A 575 26.24 -32.42 -3.49
CA GLN A 575 26.57 -33.69 -2.85
C GLN A 575 26.03 -33.82 -1.42
N ALA A 576 25.66 -35.04 -1.04
CA ALA A 576 25.30 -35.39 0.33
C ALA A 576 26.57 -35.54 1.19
N ILE A 577 27.01 -34.45 1.82
CA ILE A 577 28.24 -34.37 2.62
C ILE A 577 28.14 -35.07 4.00
N PHE A 578 26.91 -35.35 4.46
CA PHE A 578 26.65 -36.15 5.66
C PHE A 578 25.33 -36.90 5.51
N GLY A 579 25.22 -38.05 6.17
CA GLY A 579 23.97 -38.80 6.31
C GLY A 579 24.02 -39.73 7.51
N GLU A 580 22.90 -39.85 8.20
CA GLU A 580 22.75 -40.64 9.43
C GLU A 580 21.42 -41.40 9.43
N THR A 581 21.34 -42.47 10.19
CA THR A 581 20.08 -43.18 10.46
C THR A 581 19.98 -43.52 11.94
N LYS A 582 18.91 -43.08 12.59
CA LYS A 582 18.64 -43.29 14.01
C LYS A 582 17.46 -44.23 14.16
N GLU A 583 17.70 -45.36 14.83
CA GLU A 583 16.65 -46.29 15.30
C GLU A 583 16.10 -45.81 16.64
N ILE A 584 14.78 -45.87 16.81
CA ILE A 584 14.04 -45.41 17.98
C ILE A 584 13.11 -46.52 18.45
N ALA A 585 13.26 -46.97 19.70
CA ALA A 585 12.51 -48.11 20.23
C ALA A 585 11.15 -47.73 20.87
N SER A 586 10.98 -46.48 21.29
CA SER A 586 9.73 -45.94 21.84
C SER A 586 9.48 -44.49 21.43
N GLU A 587 8.22 -44.06 21.34
CA GLU A 587 7.90 -42.65 21.00
C GLU A 587 8.42 -41.66 22.06
N SER A 588 8.62 -42.10 23.30
CA SER A 588 9.30 -41.35 24.37
C SER A 588 10.78 -41.04 24.09
N GLU A 589 11.46 -41.83 23.26
CA GLU A 589 12.86 -41.60 22.86
C GLU A 589 12.99 -40.68 21.63
N LEU A 590 11.87 -40.26 21.02
CA LEU A 590 11.90 -39.53 19.75
C LEU A 590 12.55 -38.15 19.89
N PHE A 591 12.26 -37.41 20.97
CA PHE A 591 12.84 -36.09 21.21
C PHE A 591 14.35 -36.13 21.52
N SER A 592 14.80 -37.07 22.36
CA SER A 592 16.23 -37.27 22.62
C SER A 592 16.98 -37.74 21.37
N SER A 593 16.36 -38.62 20.58
CA SER A 593 16.93 -39.11 19.32
C SER A 593 17.09 -38.01 18.27
N CYS A 594 16.12 -37.09 18.16
CA CYS A 594 16.25 -35.90 17.31
C CYS A 594 17.37 -34.97 17.80
N LYS A 595 17.56 -34.83 19.12
CA LYS A 595 18.62 -34.01 19.72
C LYS A 595 20.02 -34.57 19.47
N ASP A 596 20.21 -35.89 19.56
CA ASP A 596 21.47 -36.56 19.20
C ASP A 596 21.82 -36.32 17.72
N LEU A 597 20.84 -36.52 16.84
CA LEU A 597 20.94 -36.37 15.39
C LEU A 597 21.26 -34.92 14.99
N VAL A 598 20.66 -33.92 15.65
CA VAL A 598 21.01 -32.51 15.48
C VAL A 598 22.37 -32.16 16.07
N LYS A 599 22.84 -32.84 17.13
CA LYS A 599 24.22 -32.68 17.62
C LYS A 599 25.25 -33.17 16.59
N ALA A 600 25.02 -34.33 15.98
CA ALA A 600 25.89 -34.86 14.92
C ALA A 600 25.93 -33.95 13.67
N ILE A 601 24.78 -33.40 13.25
CA ILE A 601 24.73 -32.35 12.21
C ILE A 601 25.58 -31.13 12.61
N ASN A 602 25.40 -30.59 13.82
CA ASN A 602 26.14 -29.40 14.27
C ASN A 602 27.65 -29.63 14.37
N GLU A 603 28.09 -30.81 14.82
CA GLU A 603 29.51 -31.21 14.81
C GLU A 603 30.07 -31.20 13.38
N LYS A 604 29.32 -31.71 12.40
CA LYS A 604 29.74 -31.67 10.98
C LYS A 604 29.73 -30.27 10.38
N LEU A 605 28.74 -29.43 10.70
CA LEU A 605 28.67 -28.04 10.23
C LEU A 605 29.83 -27.19 10.75
N ASN A 606 30.23 -27.38 12.02
CA ASN A 606 31.37 -26.67 12.61
C ASN A 606 32.73 -27.12 12.05
N HIS A 607 32.82 -28.32 11.47
CA HIS A 607 34.01 -28.83 10.78
C HIS A 607 34.10 -28.46 9.29
N ALA A 608 33.15 -27.69 8.77
CA ALA A 608 33.07 -27.26 7.36
C ALA A 608 33.27 -25.74 7.18
N LYS A 609 34.10 -25.13 8.03
CA LYS A 609 34.56 -23.73 7.97
C LYS A 609 36.07 -23.66 7.75
#